data_AF-X1SYB8-F1
#
_entry.id   AF-X1SYB8-F1
#
_cell.length_a   1.000
_cell.length_b   1.000
_cell.length_c   1.000
_cell.angle_alpha   90.00
_cell.angle_beta   90.00
_cell.angle_gamma   90.00
#
_symmetry.space_group_name_H-M   'P 1'
#
loop_
_entity.id
_entity.type
_entity.pdbx_description
1 polymer ?
#
loop_
_entity_poly.entity_id
_entity_poly.type
_entity_poly.pdbx_seq_one_letter_code
_entity_poly.pdbx_strand_id
1 'polypeptide(L)' 'MKILNKNLELEKVEKGVKMMRKVGIKVRGTFLLGIPTETEEETLQTIHFAKKLNLDFAKFNMITPYPGTELYQMAK' A
#
# COMPACT_ATOMS: atom_id res chain seq x y z
N MET A 1 8.50 0.72 -4.49
CA MET A 1 7.44 1.17 -5.44
C MET A 1 7.77 1.02 -6.93
N LYS A 2 9.05 0.91 -7.35
CA LYS A 2 9.44 0.72 -8.77
C LYS A 2 8.85 -0.53 -9.44
N ILE A 3 8.76 -1.66 -8.72
CA ILE A 3 8.26 -2.94 -9.27
C ILE A 3 6.74 -2.90 -9.56
N LEU A 4 5.98 -2.05 -8.87
CA LEU A 4 4.55 -1.89 -9.08
C LEU A 4 4.21 -0.70 -10.00
N ASN A 5 5.22 -0.02 -10.58
CA ASN A 5 5.06 1.22 -11.34
C ASN A 5 4.16 2.27 -10.65
N LYS A 6 4.18 2.31 -9.31
CA LYS A 6 3.40 3.27 -8.53
C LYS A 6 4.23 4.52 -8.30
N ASN A 7 4.02 5.54 -9.13
CA ASN A 7 4.48 6.91 -8.85
C ASN A 7 3.55 7.56 -7.82
N LEU A 8 3.66 7.12 -6.56
CA LEU A 8 2.82 7.60 -5.48
C LEU A 8 3.65 8.40 -4.48
N GLU A 9 3.34 9.69 -4.38
CA GLU A 9 3.87 10.53 -3.30
C GLU A 9 3.03 10.35 -2.04
N LEU A 10 3.62 9.76 -1.00
CA LEU A 10 2.92 9.47 0.26
C LEU A 10 2.34 10.73 0.91
N GLU A 11 2.99 11.88 0.75
CA GLU A 11 2.50 13.17 1.26
C GLU A 11 1.15 13.58 0.63
N LYS A 12 0.97 13.32 -0.67
CA LYS A 12 -0.31 13.59 -1.36
C LYS A 12 -1.42 12.69 -0.83
N VAL A 13 -1.10 11.44 -0.51
CA VAL A 13 -2.04 10.49 0.11
C VAL A 13 -2.46 11.01 1.48
N GLU A 14 -1.51 11.37 2.35
CA GLU A 14 -1.82 11.91 3.68
C GLU A 14 -2.71 13.16 3.62
N LYS A 15 -2.40 14.10 2.72
CA LYS A 15 -3.22 15.30 2.49
C LYS A 15 -4.63 14.94 2.04
N GLY A 16 -4.76 14.03 1.08
CA GLY A 16 -6.06 13.58 0.56
C GLY A 16 -6.92 12.93 1.64
N VAL A 17 -6.35 12.01 2.43
CA VAL A 17 -7.08 11.37 3.55
C VAL A 17 -7.54 12.41 4.57
N LYS A 18 -6.67 13.37 4.94
CA LYS A 18 -7.02 14.44 5.88
C LYS A 18 -8.15 15.33 5.36
N MET A 19 -8.15 15.66 4.07
CA MET A 19 -9.20 16.45 3.44
C MET A 19 -10.55 15.72 3.45
N MET A 20 -10.58 14.45 3.06
CA MET A 20 -11.81 13.65 3.03
C MET A 20 -12.38 13.46 4.44
N ARG A 21 -11.53 13.21 5.43
CA ARG A 21 -11.96 13.11 6.83
C ARG A 21 -12.52 14.43 7.36
N LYS A 22 -11.96 15.58 6.98
CA LYS A 22 -12.46 16.90 7.40
C LYS A 22 -13.90 17.15 6.96
N VAL A 23 -14.33 16.55 5.84
CA VAL A 23 -15.70 16.68 5.31
C VAL A 23 -16.60 15.49 5.67
N GLY A 24 -16.15 14.60 6.56
CA GLY A 24 -16.94 13.45 7.03
C GLY A 24 -17.04 12.29 6.03
N ILE A 25 -16.23 12.28 4.97
CA ILE A 25 -16.17 11.16 4.01
C ILE A 25 -15.31 10.05 4.59
N LYS A 26 -15.86 8.84 4.64
CA LYS A 26 -15.14 7.64 5.07
C LYS A 26 -14.08 7.27 4.03
N VAL A 27 -12.87 6.98 4.51
CA VAL A 27 -11.72 6.66 3.68
C VAL A 27 -11.27 5.22 3.92
N ARG A 28 -11.15 4.47 2.84
CA ARG A 28 -10.62 3.10 2.85
C ARG A 28 -9.29 3.04 2.12
N GLY A 29 -8.28 2.47 2.77
CA GLY A 29 -6.98 2.17 2.17
C GLY A 29 -6.83 0.68 1.85
N THR A 30 -6.15 0.38 0.76
CA THR A 30 -5.76 -0.99 0.40
C THR A 30 -4.25 -1.05 0.26
N PHE A 31 -3.64 -1.98 0.99
CA PHE A 31 -2.21 -2.19 1.07
C PHE A 31 -1.89 -3.59 0.53
N LEU A 32 -0.76 -3.69 -0.16
CA LEU A 32 -0.20 -4.94 -0.66
C LEU A 32 1.06 -5.23 0.15
N LEU A 33 1.20 -6.46 0.63
CA LEU A 33 2.37 -6.92 1.38
C LEU A 33 2.95 -8.18 0.72
N GLY A 34 4.21 -8.46 1.02
CA GLY A 34 4.87 -9.71 0.62
C GLY A 34 5.34 -9.69 -0.82
N ILE A 35 5.75 -8.52 -1.31
CA ILE A 35 6.43 -8.44 -2.61
C ILE A 35 7.71 -9.28 -2.50
N PRO A 36 8.05 -10.17 -3.45
CA PRO A 36 9.21 -11.06 -3.33
C PRO A 36 10.54 -10.37 -3.00
N THR A 37 10.68 -9.09 -3.33
CA THR A 37 11.87 -8.27 -3.08
C THR A 37 11.77 -7.39 -1.84
N GLU A 38 10.63 -7.40 -1.14
CA GLU A 38 10.36 -6.55 0.02
C GLU A 38 10.95 -7.17 1.28
N THR A 39 11.66 -6.35 2.05
CA THR A 39 12.21 -6.73 3.34
C THR A 39 11.13 -6.67 4.43
N GLU A 40 11.38 -7.33 5.56
CA GLU A 40 10.51 -7.24 6.74
C GLU A 40 10.36 -5.79 7.22
N GLU A 41 11.44 -5.02 7.18
CA GLU A 41 11.43 -3.59 7.54
C GLU A 41 10.51 -2.77 6.62
N GLU A 42 10.58 -2.98 5.31
CA GLU A 42 9.69 -2.31 4.35
C GLU A 42 8.21 -2.71 4.55
N THR A 43 7.97 -3.98 4.88
CA THR A 43 6.63 -4.45 5.25
C THR A 43 6.10 -3.72 6.49
N LEU A 44 6.92 -3.59 7.53
CA LEU A 44 6.57 -2.87 8.75
C LEU A 44 6.34 -1.38 8.48
N GLN A 45 7.16 -0.75 7.64
CA GLN A 45 6.95 0.64 7.21
C GLN A 45 5.59 0.84 6.54
N THR A 46 5.15 -0.10 5.70
CA THR A 46 3.82 -0.06 5.08
C THR A 46 2.70 -0.14 6.13
N ILE A 47 2.85 -1.02 7.12
CA ILE A 47 1.88 -1.16 8.23
C ILE A 47 1.85 0.12 9.09
N HIS A 48 3.00 0.68 9.43
CA HIS A 48 3.10 1.93 10.19
C HIS A 48 2.47 3.11 9.44
N PHE A 49 2.70 3.21 8.14
CA PHE A 49 2.09 4.21 7.29
C PHE A 49 0.56 4.07 7.26
N ALA A 50 0.04 2.85 7.11
CA ALA A 50 -1.39 2.58 7.16
C ALA A 50 -2.03 3.05 8.48
N LYS A 51 -1.36 2.80 9.61
CA LYS A 51 -1.80 3.27 10.94
C LYS A 51 -1.77 4.80 11.05
N LYS A 52 -0.74 5.45 10.50
CA LYS A 52 -0.60 6.92 10.50
C LYS A 52 -1.74 7.62 9.76
N LEU A 53 -2.26 7.03 8.67
CA LEU A 53 -3.31 7.63 7.85
C LEU A 53 -4.67 7.76 8.56
N ASN A 54 -4.91 7.03 9.66
CA ASN A 54 -6.16 7.04 10.42
C ASN A 54 -7.40 6.82 9.52
N LEU A 55 -7.33 5.74 8.72
CA LEU A 55 -8.39 5.32 7.80
C LEU A 55 -9.55 4.68 8.56
N ASP A 56 -10.77 4.80 8.02
CA ASP A 56 -11.93 4.07 8.53
C ASP A 56 -11.80 2.55 8.31
N PHE A 57 -11.10 2.16 7.24
CA PHE A 57 -10.81 0.77 6.94
C PHE A 57 -9.46 0.62 6.24
N ALA A 58 -8.62 -0.27 6.75
CA ALA A 58 -7.37 -0.66 6.13
C ALA A 58 -7.42 -2.14 5.73
N LYS A 59 -7.36 -2.42 4.42
CA LYS A 59 -7.30 -3.80 3.90
C LYS A 59 -5.88 -4.14 3.51
N PHE A 60 -5.29 -5.16 4.14
CA PHE A 60 -4.02 -5.74 3.74
C PHE A 60 -4.28 -6.98 2.89
N ASN A 61 -3.65 -7.06 1.73
CA ASN A 61 -3.71 -8.25 0.88
C ASN A 61 -2.28 -8.72 0.62
N MET A 62 -2.08 -10.03 0.67
CA MET A 62 -0.84 -10.63 0.21
C MET A 62 -0.78 -10.55 -1.31
N ILE A 63 0.39 -10.25 -1.84
CA ILE A 63 0.57 -10.24 -3.29
C ILE A 63 0.44 -11.66 -3.84
N THR A 64 -0.26 -11.80 -4.96
CA THR A 64 -0.40 -13.08 -5.65
C THR A 64 0.28 -12.94 -7.01
N PRO A 65 1.43 -13.59 -7.24
CA PRO A 65 2.09 -13.57 -8.53
C PRO A 65 1.28 -14.40 -9.53
N TYR A 66 0.71 -13.75 -10.54
CA TYR A 66 -0.03 -14.44 -11.60
C TYR A 66 0.86 -14.80 -12.79
N PRO A 67 0.71 -15.99 -13.40
CA PRO A 67 1.47 -16.38 -14.58
C PRO A 67 1.46 -15.31 -15.67
N GLY A 68 2.64 -14.98 -16.20
CA GLY A 68 2.83 -13.93 -17.21
C GLY A 68 3.08 -12.53 -16.65
N THR A 69 3.02 -12.31 -15.34
CA THR A 69 3.46 -11.05 -14.71
C THR A 69 4.95 -11.06 -14.41
N GLU A 70 5.60 -9.89 -14.39
CA GLU A 70 7.01 -9.77 -13.94
C GLU A 70 7.19 -10.33 -12.52
N LEU A 71 6.18 -10.14 -11.67
CA LEU A 71 6.18 -10.64 -10.30
C LEU A 71 6.21 -12.17 -10.23
N TYR A 72 5.60 -12.86 -11.19
CA TYR A 72 5.65 -14.32 -11.29
C TYR A 72 7.02 -14.83 -11.69
N GLN A 73 7.77 -14.08 -12.50
CA GLN A 73 9.16 -14.42 -12.80
C GLN A 73 10.07 -14.20 -11.58
N MET A 74 9.79 -13.19 -10.76
CA MET A 74 10.56 -12.90 -9.54
C MET A 74 10.30 -13.88 -8.39
N ALA A 75 9.13 -14.51 -8.38
CA ALA A 75 8.73 -15.45 -7.31
C ALA A 75 9.07 -16.92 -7.61
N LYS A 76 9.61 -17.21 -8.81
CA LYS A 76 10.05 -18.54 -9.23
C LYS A 76 11.45 -18.84 -8.72
#